data_AF-A0A520IB40-F1
#
_entry.id   AF-A0A520IB40-F1
#
_cell.length_a   1.000
_cell.length_b   1.000
_cell.length_c   1.000
_cell.angle_alpha   90.00
_cell.angle_beta   90.00
_cell.angle_gamma   90.00
#
_symmetry.space_group_name_H-M   'P 1'
#
loop_
_entity.id
_entity.type
_entity.pdbx_description
1 polymer ?
#
loop_
_entity_poly.entity_id
_entity_poly.type
_entity_poly.pdbx_seq_one_letter_code
_entity_poly.pdbx_strand_id
1 'polypeptide(L)' 'MMKEIPFDNVILDRIAQSLIERSETIAFAESVTTGLLQFAFGSVKNASTFYQGGVTVYNGAQKYKHLHV' A
#
# COMPACT_ATOMS: atom_id res chain seq x y z
N MET A 1 -7.80 6.39 -20.73
CA MET A 1 -7.72 4.91 -20.73
C MET A 1 -7.48 4.50 -19.27
N MET A 2 -8.47 3.92 -18.59
CA MET A 2 -8.22 3.36 -17.25
C MET A 2 -7.33 2.14 -17.46
N LYS A 3 -6.09 2.18 -16.97
CA LYS A 3 -5.24 0.98 -16.92
C LYS A 3 -5.94 0.01 -15.97
N GLU A 4 -6.26 -1.18 -16.45
CA GLU A 4 -6.65 -2.28 -15.57
C GLU A 4 -5.51 -2.49 -14.57
N ILE A 5 -5.81 -2.21 -13.30
CA ILE A 5 -4.92 -2.45 -12.17
C ILE A 5 -4.93 -3.99 -12.00
N PRO A 6 -3.77 -4.68 -12.00
CA PRO A 6 -3.71 -6.16 -12.01
C PRO A 6 -4.04 -6.76 -10.63
N PHE A 7 -5.13 -6.30 -10.01
CA PHE A 7 -5.55 -6.66 -8.67
C PHE A 7 -7.07 -6.83 -8.63
N ASP A 8 -7.53 -7.64 -7.68
CA ASP A 8 -8.94 -7.79 -7.41
C ASP A 8 -9.45 -6.52 -6.68
N ASN A 9 -10.16 -5.67 -7.42
CA ASN A 9 -10.72 -4.44 -6.89
C ASN A 9 -11.77 -4.69 -5.80
N VAL A 10 -12.49 -5.82 -5.82
CA VAL A 10 -13.47 -6.16 -4.78
C VAL A 10 -12.76 -6.40 -3.45
N ILE A 11 -11.59 -7.05 -3.47
CA ILE A 11 -10.80 -7.28 -2.27
C ILE A 11 -10.21 -5.96 -1.76
N LEU A 12 -9.61 -5.15 -2.64
CA LEU A 12 -9.03 -3.86 -2.26
C LEU A 12 -10.07 -2.91 -1.64
N ASP A 13 -11.25 -2.82 -2.24
CA ASP A 13 -12.33 -1.98 -1.73
C ASP A 13 -12.83 -2.47 -0.36
N ARG A 14 -12.92 -3.78 -0.15
CA ARG A 14 -13.31 -4.34 1.16
C ARG A 14 -12.29 -4.04 2.25
N ILE A 15 -10.99 -4.09 1.93
CA ILE A 15 -9.92 -3.75 2.87
C ILE A 15 -9.99 -2.25 3.20
N ALA A 16 -10.11 -1.39 2.17
CA ALA A 16 -10.23 0.06 2.34
C ALA A 16 -11.43 0.43 3.22
N GLN A 17 -12.59 -0.16 2.95
CA GLN A 17 -13.81 0.05 3.74
C GLN A 17 -13.61 -0.36 5.20
N SER A 18 -12.98 -1.52 5.44
CA SER A 18 -12.71 -1.99 6.80
C SER A 18 -11.77 -1.04 7.58
N LEU A 19 -10.76 -0.47 6.91
CA LEU A 19 -9.85 0.51 7.53
C LEU A 19 -10.60 1.81 7.87
N ILE A 20 -11.40 2.32 6.93
CA ILE A 20 -12.18 3.55 7.12
C ILE A 20 -13.19 3.41 8.26
N GLU A 21 -13.95 2.31 8.29
CA GLU A 21 -14.95 2.04 9.35
C GLU A 21 -14.31 1.96 10.74
N ARG A 22 -13.07 1.48 10.80
CA ARG A 22 -12.30 1.35 12.05
C ARG A 22 -11.46 2.59 12.38
N SER A 23 -11.53 3.64 11.57
CA SER A 23 -10.70 4.84 11.70
C SER A 23 -9.19 4.51 11.73
N GLU A 24 -8.78 3.53 10.93
CA GLU A 24 -7.40 3.08 10.83
C GLU A 24 -6.76 3.50 9.51
N THR A 25 -5.43 3.52 9.52
CA THR A 25 -4.63 3.81 8.34
C THR A 25 -3.64 2.70 8.06
N ILE A 26 -3.20 2.58 6.81
CA ILE A 26 -2.20 1.61 6.37
C ILE A 26 -1.02 2.28 5.67
N ALA A 27 0.18 1.76 5.91
CA ALA A 27 1.41 2.11 5.20
C ALA A 27 2.19 0.82 4.88
N PHE A 28 3.01 0.84 3.82
CA PHE A 28 3.77 -0.34 3.41
C PHE A 28 5.28 -0.13 3.47
N ALA A 29 6.00 -1.15 3.94
CA ALA A 29 7.44 -1.27 3.73
C ALA A 29 7.71 -2.55 2.92
N GLU A 30 8.14 -2.38 1.67
CA GLU A 30 8.21 -3.48 0.68
C GLU A 30 9.66 -3.86 0.36
N SER A 31 9.92 -5.16 0.18
CA SER A 31 11.18 -5.66 -0.37
C SER A 31 10.95 -6.21 -1.78
N VAL A 32 10.72 -7.52 -1.92
CA VAL A 32 10.59 -8.18 -3.24
C VAL A 32 9.37 -7.72 -4.05
N THR A 33 8.31 -7.27 -3.39
CA THR A 33 7.10 -6.74 -4.06
C THR A 33 7.31 -5.36 -4.68
N THR A 34 8.40 -4.66 -4.36
CA THR A 34 8.90 -3.49 -5.12
C THR A 34 7.87 -2.38 -5.36
N GLY A 35 6.97 -2.12 -4.40
CA GLY A 35 5.96 -1.06 -4.52
C GLY A 35 4.63 -1.53 -5.11
N LEU A 36 4.48 -2.83 -5.37
CA LEU A 36 3.26 -3.40 -5.96
C LEU A 36 2.04 -3.16 -5.04
N LEU A 37 2.20 -3.30 -3.72
CA LEU A 37 1.12 -3.01 -2.78
C LEU A 37 0.85 -1.50 -2.68
N GLN A 38 1.90 -0.67 -2.66
CA GLN A 38 1.73 0.78 -2.70
C GLN A 38 0.94 1.24 -3.94
N PHE A 39 1.22 0.65 -5.11
CA PHE A 39 0.47 0.94 -6.33
C PHE A 39 -0.98 0.49 -6.24
N ALA A 40 -1.24 -0.72 -5.71
CA ALA A 40 -2.59 -1.25 -5.53
C ALA A 40 -3.44 -0.33 -4.65
N PHE A 41 -2.97 -0.04 -3.44
CA PHE A 41 -3.72 0.74 -2.46
C PHE A 41 -3.76 2.24 -2.78
N GLY A 42 -2.70 2.77 -3.39
CA GLY A 42 -2.68 4.15 -3.89
C GLY A 42 -3.63 4.40 -5.07
N SER A 43 -4.09 3.35 -5.75
CA SER A 43 -5.02 3.44 -6.88
C SER A 43 -6.50 3.30 -6.47
N VAL A 44 -6.78 2.97 -5.19
CA VAL A 44 -8.15 2.86 -4.67
C VAL A 44 -8.80 4.25 -4.63
N LYS A 45 -10.10 4.34 -4.92
CA LYS A 45 -10.85 5.59 -4.83
C LYS A 45 -10.77 6.15 -3.41
N ASN A 46 -10.46 7.44 -3.30
CA ASN A 46 -10.28 8.12 -2.01
C ASN A 46 -9.16 7.52 -1.14
N ALA A 47 -8.12 6.91 -1.73
CA ALA A 47 -7.00 6.32 -0.99
C ALA A 47 -6.43 7.24 0.10
N SER A 48 -6.40 8.56 -0.11
CA SER A 48 -5.92 9.53 0.87
C SER A 48 -6.65 9.53 2.22
N THR A 49 -7.83 8.91 2.33
CA THR A 49 -8.56 8.80 3.61
C THR A 49 -8.03 7.69 4.52
N PHE A 50 -7.27 6.72 4.00
CA PHE A 50 -6.81 5.56 4.76
C PHE A 50 -5.36 5.12 4.45
N TYR A 51 -4.82 5.46 3.29
CA TYR A 51 -3.48 5.07 2.85
C TYR A 51 -2.47 6.19 3.07
N GLN A 52 -1.38 5.88 3.80
CA GLN A 52 -0.35 6.84 4.23
C GLN A 52 0.93 6.78 3.38
N GLY A 53 0.94 6.00 2.29
CA GLY A 53 2.12 5.81 1.47
C GLY A 53 2.94 4.58 1.87
N GLY A 54 4.18 4.54 1.42
CA GLY A 54 5.10 3.45 1.75
C GLY A 54 6.52 3.71 1.28
N VAL A 55 7.37 2.72 1.53
CA VAL A 55 8.78 2.72 1.12
C VAL A 55 9.16 1.36 0.56
N THR A 56 9.92 1.35 -0.54
CA THR A 56 10.57 0.14 -1.04
C THR A 56 12.00 0.08 -0.51
N VAL A 57 12.29 -0.92 0.33
CA VAL A 57 13.58 -1.21 0.96
C VAL A 57 14.06 -2.62 0.57
N TYR A 58 14.66 -2.75 -0.60
CA TYR A 58 15.00 -4.04 -1.20
C TYR A 58 16.17 -4.75 -0.49
N ASN A 59 17.24 -4.02 -0.16
CA ASN A 59 18.44 -4.61 0.43
C ASN A 59 18.56 -4.35 1.95
N GLY A 60 19.50 -5.03 2.61
CA GLY A 60 19.72 -4.91 4.05
C GLY A 60 20.12 -3.50 4.50
N ALA A 61 20.94 -2.80 3.73
CA ALA A 61 21.34 -1.44 4.05
C ALA A 61 20.15 -0.46 4.07
N GLN A 62 19.21 -0.61 3.13
CA GLN A 62 17.98 0.18 3.10
C GLN A 62 17.05 -0.17 4.28
N LYS A 63 16.90 -1.45 4.61
CA LYS A 63 16.11 -1.92 5.76
C LYS A 63 16.66 -1.35 7.07
N TYR A 64 17.97 -1.44 7.28
CA TYR A 64 18.61 -0.87 8.45
C TYR A 64 18.42 0.66 8.50
N LYS A 65 18.66 1.37 7.39
CA LYS A 65 18.56 2.83 7.34
C LYS A 65 17.14 3.36 7.58
N HIS A 66 16.12 2.71 7.02
CA HIS A 66 14.76 3.24 6.98
C HIS A 66 13.82 2.61 8.02
N LEU A 67 14.07 1.35 8.41
CA LEU A 67 13.19 0.60 9.31
C LEU A 67 13.89 0.17 10.60
N HIS A 68 15.21 0.35 10.71
CA HIS A 68 16.03 -0.10 11.85
C HIS A 68 15.91 -1.62 12.11
N VAL A 69 15.83 -2.42 11.03
CA VAL A 69 15.83 -3.89 11.05
C VAL A 69 17.00 -4.49 10.28
#